data_AF-A0A2H0BW63-F1
#
_entry.id   AF-A0A2H0BW63-F1
#
_cell.length_a   1.000
_cell.length_b   1.000
_cell.length_c   1.000
_cell.angle_alpha   90.00
_cell.angle_beta   90.00
_cell.angle_gamma   90.00
#
_symmetry.space_group_name_H-M   'P 1'
#
loop_
_entity.id
_entity.type
_entity.pdbx_description
1 polymer ?
#
loop_
_entity_poly.entity_id
_entity_poly.type
_entity_poly.pdbx_seq_one_letter_code
_entity_poly.pdbx_strand_id
1 'polypeptide(L)'
;MRIGVDISQVVYSGTGVGEYTKRLIVNLVKNDTKNEYVLFFSSLRRKLPDSIAKIQNENVSIKRFYLPPTLLDILWNRLGIFPIEWFIGKVDVFISSDWTQPSSRLAKLVTVVHDLSPLKFPQEHHPLIVNVHKRRLDKVKKLCSMIICDSKATKQDLVEMLGISESGVKVVYPGGKL
;
A
#
# COMPACT_ATOMS: atom_id res chain seq x y z
N MET A 1 0.92 -1.62 19.27
CA MET A 1 2.01 -1.47 18.26
C MET A 1 1.80 -0.17 17.51
N ARG A 2 2.86 0.36 16.89
CA ARG A 2 2.77 1.51 16.00
C ARG A 2 2.82 1.07 14.54
N ILE A 3 1.75 1.34 13.79
CA ILE A 3 1.51 0.83 12.45
C ILE A 3 1.48 2.00 11.47
N GLY A 4 2.39 2.01 10.50
CA GLY A 4 2.33 2.96 9.40
C GLY A 4 1.52 2.40 8.23
N VAL A 5 0.76 3.25 7.54
CA VAL A 5 -0.03 2.83 6.37
C VAL A 5 0.08 3.87 5.25
N ASP A 6 0.40 3.43 4.04
CA ASP A 6 0.28 4.27 2.84
C ASP A 6 -1.20 4.39 2.44
N ILE A 7 -1.74 5.59 2.57
CA ILE A 7 -3.13 5.91 2.22
C ILE A 7 -3.22 6.74 0.95
N SER A 8 -2.13 6.89 0.18
CA SER A 8 -2.08 7.80 -0.96
C SER A 8 -3.12 7.48 -2.03
N GLN A 9 -3.60 6.23 -2.12
CA GLN A 9 -4.60 5.81 -3.11
C GLN A 9 -6.03 6.29 -2.83
N VAL A 10 -6.35 6.76 -1.61
CA VAL A 10 -7.72 7.18 -1.25
C VAL A 10 -8.23 8.37 -2.05
N VAL A 11 -7.36 9.07 -2.79
CA VAL A 11 -7.71 10.19 -3.65
C VAL A 11 -8.25 9.77 -5.02
N TYR A 12 -8.20 8.48 -5.34
CA TYR A 12 -8.75 7.90 -6.57
C TYR A 12 -10.14 7.31 -6.29
N SER A 13 -11.09 8.17 -5.91
CA SER A 13 -12.48 7.79 -5.67
C SER A 13 -13.08 7.08 -6.89
N GLY A 14 -13.87 6.03 -6.64
CA GLY A 14 -14.47 5.21 -7.70
C GLY A 14 -13.57 4.08 -8.21
N THR A 15 -12.31 4.01 -7.77
CA THR A 15 -11.44 2.85 -8.02
C THR A 15 -11.57 1.82 -6.91
N GLY A 16 -11.36 0.55 -7.24
CA GLY A 16 -11.36 -0.55 -6.25
C GLY A 16 -10.30 -0.35 -5.16
N VAL A 17 -9.07 -0.02 -5.54
CA VAL A 17 -7.93 0.21 -4.62
C VAL A 17 -8.19 1.38 -3.67
N GLY A 18 -8.68 2.51 -4.21
CA GLY A 18 -8.97 3.70 -3.40
C GLY A 18 -10.10 3.46 -2.40
N GLU A 19 -11.18 2.82 -2.82
CA GLU A 19 -12.32 2.51 -1.94
C GLU A 19 -11.96 1.43 -0.91
N TYR A 20 -11.19 0.41 -1.29
CA TYR A 20 -10.62 -0.59 -0.37
C TYR A 20 -9.83 0.10 0.74
N THR A 21 -8.86 0.93 0.36
CA THR A 21 -7.95 1.60 1.31
C THR A 21 -8.74 2.52 2.25
N LYS A 22 -9.69 3.28 1.71
CA LYS A 22 -10.56 4.16 2.51
C LYS A 22 -11.38 3.36 3.53
N ARG A 23 -12.04 2.28 3.11
CA ARG A 23 -12.85 1.44 4.00
C ARG A 23 -12.00 0.73 5.05
N LEU A 24 -10.82 0.25 4.66
CA LEU A 24 -9.87 -0.37 5.57
C LEU A 24 -9.51 0.60 6.70
N ILE A 25 -9.06 1.82 6.36
CA ILE A 25 -8.65 2.81 7.37
C ILE A 25 -9.82 3.23 8.26
N VAL A 26 -10.99 3.54 7.68
CA VAL A 26 -12.16 3.96 8.47
C VAL A 26 -12.56 2.88 9.48
N ASN A 27 -12.56 1.60 9.07
CA ASN A 27 -12.94 0.52 9.96
C ASN A 27 -11.83 0.15 10.95
N LEU A 28 -10.56 0.17 10.55
CA LEU A 28 -9.45 -0.08 11.49
C LEU A 28 -9.46 0.94 12.62
N VAL A 29 -9.52 2.23 12.28
CA VAL A 29 -9.51 3.32 13.26
C VAL A 29 -10.75 3.28 14.16
N LYS A 30 -11.90 2.82 13.64
CA LYS A 30 -13.13 2.71 14.43
C LYS A 30 -13.10 1.54 15.43
N ASN A 31 -12.48 0.42 15.07
CA ASN A 31 -12.60 -0.83 15.83
C ASN A 31 -11.33 -1.20 16.62
N ASP A 32 -10.16 -0.70 16.22
CA ASP A 32 -8.91 -0.97 16.92
C ASP A 32 -8.55 0.17 17.88
N THR A 33 -8.56 -0.13 19.18
CA THR A 33 -8.21 0.79 20.26
C THR A 33 -6.84 0.49 20.88
N LYS A 34 -6.13 -0.54 20.40
CA LYS A 34 -4.86 -1.02 21.00
C LYS A 34 -3.62 -0.55 20.26
N ASN A 35 -3.77 -0.21 18.98
CA ASN A 35 -2.66 0.18 18.12
C ASN A 35 -2.69 1.67 17.79
N GLU A 36 -1.49 2.23 17.58
CA GLU A 36 -1.29 3.57 17.05
C GLU A 36 -1.08 3.50 15.54
N TYR A 37 -1.67 4.43 14.79
CA TYR A 37 -1.59 4.51 13.35
C TYR A 37 -0.90 5.80 12.89
N VAL A 38 0.07 5.66 11.98
CA VAL A 38 0.68 6.79 11.28
C VAL A 38 0.37 6.67 9.78
N LEU A 39 -0.57 7.47 9.31
CA LEU A 39 -1.04 7.45 7.93
C LEU A 39 -0.11 8.31 7.06
N PHE A 40 0.65 7.66 6.18
CA PHE A 40 1.43 8.32 5.15
C PHE A 40 0.50 8.69 4.00
N PHE A 41 0.42 9.98 3.68
CA PHE A 41 -0.31 10.48 2.54
C PHE A 41 0.59 11.33 1.67
N SER A 42 0.71 10.98 0.39
CA SER A 42 1.38 11.82 -0.59
C SER A 42 0.53 12.07 -1.84
N SER A 43 0.36 13.34 -2.19
CA SER A 43 -0.20 13.75 -3.47
C SER A 43 0.27 15.14 -3.85
N LEU A 44 0.60 15.35 -5.13
CA LEU A 44 1.03 16.69 -5.59
C LEU A 44 -0.11 17.71 -5.58
N ARG A 45 -1.33 17.30 -5.96
CA ARG A 45 -2.46 18.23 -6.19
C ARG A 45 -3.78 17.78 -5.56
N ARG A 46 -3.94 16.51 -5.21
CA ARG A 46 -5.21 16.00 -4.67
C ARG A 46 -5.24 16.13 -3.16
N LYS A 47 -6.44 16.38 -2.63
CA LYS A 47 -6.69 16.47 -1.18
C LYS A 47 -7.22 15.14 -0.67
N LEU A 48 -6.91 14.83 0.59
CA LEU A 48 -7.53 13.71 1.28
C LEU A 48 -9.05 13.89 1.32
N PRO A 49 -9.84 12.81 1.15
CA PRO A 49 -11.27 12.85 1.35
C PRO A 49 -11.60 13.16 2.81
N ASP A 50 -12.69 13.86 3.04
CA ASP A 50 -13.14 14.27 4.38
C ASP A 50 -13.29 13.09 5.34
N SER A 51 -13.70 11.92 4.85
CA SER A 51 -13.84 10.70 5.66
C SER A 51 -12.54 10.23 6.31
N ILE A 52 -11.39 10.65 5.77
CA ILE A 52 -10.06 10.37 6.32
C ILE A 52 -9.46 11.63 6.95
N ALA A 53 -9.58 12.78 6.28
CA ALA A 53 -8.98 14.03 6.74
C ALA A 53 -9.54 14.52 8.08
N LYS A 54 -10.81 14.19 8.39
CA LYS A 54 -11.52 14.60 9.61
C LYS A 54 -11.59 13.50 10.67
N ILE A 55 -10.80 12.43 10.54
CA ILE A 55 -10.71 11.40 11.60
C ILE A 55 -10.24 12.07 12.90
N GLN A 56 -11.08 12.00 13.94
CA GLN A 56 -10.74 12.42 15.29
C GLN A 56 -10.52 11.16 16.13
N ASN A 57 -9.27 10.73 16.24
CA ASN A 57 -8.85 9.61 17.07
C ASN A 57 -7.42 9.88 17.55
N GLU A 58 -7.21 9.84 18.87
CA GLU A 58 -5.90 10.12 19.50
C GLU A 58 -4.80 9.14 19.08
N ASN A 59 -5.18 7.91 18.71
CA ASN A 59 -4.27 6.88 18.23
C ASN A 59 -3.92 7.04 16.74
N VAL A 60 -4.39 8.09 16.06
CA VAL A 60 -4.18 8.28 14.62
C VAL A 60 -3.49 9.60 14.34
N SER A 61 -2.39 9.54 13.61
CA SER A 61 -1.70 10.71 13.07
C SER A 61 -1.57 10.62 11.56
N ILE A 62 -1.67 11.76 10.87
CA ILE A 62 -1.57 11.81 9.40
C ILE A 62 -0.36 12.67 9.01
N LYS A 63 0.58 12.08 8.26
CA LYS A 63 1.74 12.77 7.68
C LYS A 63 1.49 13.03 6.21
N ARG A 64 1.40 14.30 5.83
CA ARG A 64 1.03 14.75 4.48
C ARG A 64 2.25 15.28 3.73
N PHE A 65 2.39 14.85 2.49
CA PHE A 65 3.49 15.24 1.60
C PHE A 65 2.94 15.67 0.24
N TYR A 66 3.60 16.66 -0.37
CA TYR A 66 3.25 17.19 -1.70
C TYR A 66 4.16 16.61 -2.78
N LEU A 67 4.39 15.29 -2.75
CA LEU A 67 5.25 14.60 -3.72
C LEU A 67 4.39 13.87 -4.77
N PRO A 68 4.72 13.99 -6.06
CA PRO A 68 4.01 13.25 -7.10
C PRO A 68 4.33 11.74 -7.02
N PRO A 69 3.38 10.85 -7.40
CA PRO A 69 3.61 9.40 -7.41
C PRO A 69 4.81 8.97 -8.28
N THR A 70 5.11 9.73 -9.33
CA THR A 70 6.27 9.49 -10.21
C THR A 70 7.60 9.70 -9.48
N LEU A 71 7.68 10.69 -8.58
CA LEU A 71 8.86 10.91 -7.76
C LEU A 71 9.01 9.78 -6.73
N LEU A 72 7.92 9.35 -6.10
CA LEU A 72 7.96 8.21 -5.17
C LEU A 72 8.36 6.90 -5.87
N ASP A 73 7.92 6.66 -7.12
CA ASP A 73 8.41 5.54 -7.94
C ASP A 73 9.94 5.61 -8.14
N ILE A 74 10.48 6.79 -8.43
CA ILE A 74 11.93 6.96 -8.57
C ILE A 74 12.65 6.65 -7.26
N LEU A 75 12.21 7.26 -6.15
CA LEU A 75 12.88 7.12 -4.85
C LEU A 75 12.81 5.66 -4.34
N TRP A 76 11.64 5.04 -4.40
CA TRP A 76 11.37 3.77 -3.73
C TRP A 76 11.48 2.56 -4.65
N ASN A 77 10.82 2.59 -5.81
CA ASN A 77 10.81 1.43 -6.70
C ASN A 77 12.10 1.32 -7.52
N ARG A 78 12.66 2.45 -8.00
CA ARG A 78 13.89 2.45 -8.80
C ARG A 78 15.13 2.45 -7.92
N LEU A 79 15.31 3.49 -7.11
CA LEU A 79 16.54 3.71 -6.34
C LEU A 79 16.55 2.93 -5.02
N GLY A 80 15.39 2.71 -4.39
CA GLY A 80 15.30 2.05 -3.08
C GLY A 80 15.84 2.88 -1.92
N ILE A 81 15.88 4.20 -2.07
CA ILE A 81 16.41 5.16 -1.09
C ILE A 81 15.28 5.79 -0.26
N PHE A 82 15.66 6.46 0.84
CA PHE A 82 14.74 7.10 1.78
C PHE A 82 13.74 6.12 2.40
N PRO A 83 14.15 5.39 3.45
CA PRO A 83 13.27 4.44 4.10
C PRO A 83 12.08 5.17 4.72
N ILE A 84 10.96 4.48 4.84
CA ILE A 84 9.68 5.09 5.21
C ILE A 84 9.74 5.85 6.54
N GLU A 85 10.60 5.44 7.47
CA GLU A 85 10.78 6.08 8.78
C GLU A 85 11.26 7.52 8.68
N TRP A 86 11.89 7.93 7.57
CA TRP A 86 12.27 9.33 7.35
C TRP A 86 11.05 10.25 7.13
N PHE A 87 9.93 9.67 6.69
CA PHE A 87 8.70 10.41 6.44
C PHE A 87 7.76 10.35 7.65
N ILE A 88 7.61 9.17 8.26
CA ILE A 88 6.57 8.95 9.28
C ILE A 88 7.10 8.70 10.70
N GLY A 89 8.43 8.65 10.87
CA GLY A 89 9.05 8.23 12.12
C GLY A 89 9.07 6.70 12.27
N LYS A 90 9.56 6.22 13.42
CA LYS A 90 9.67 4.78 13.70
C LYS A 90 8.27 4.15 13.81
N VAL A 91 8.08 3.01 13.15
CA VAL A 91 6.89 2.16 13.23
C VAL A 91 7.33 0.69 13.31
N ASP A 92 6.51 -0.16 13.92
CA ASP A 92 6.77 -1.60 14.03
C ASP A 92 6.44 -2.32 12.71
N VAL A 93 5.38 -1.87 12.04
CA VAL A 93 4.88 -2.42 10.78
C VAL A 93 4.57 -1.27 9.83
N PHE A 94 4.90 -1.41 8.56
CA PHE A 94 4.42 -0.51 7.51
C PHE A 94 3.65 -1.28 6.43
N ILE A 95 2.43 -0.81 6.14
CA ILE A 95 1.53 -1.39 5.14
C ILE A 95 1.50 -0.48 3.91
N SER A 96 2.02 -0.98 2.79
CA SER A 96 1.97 -0.32 1.48
C SER A 96 0.88 -0.91 0.57
N SER A 97 0.54 -0.18 -0.50
CA SER A 97 -0.32 -0.72 -1.57
C SER A 97 -0.02 -0.11 -2.95
N ASP A 98 -0.29 -0.93 -3.96
CA ASP A 98 -0.48 -0.58 -5.38
C ASP A 98 0.71 0.05 -6.13
N TRP A 99 1.05 1.32 -5.86
CA TRP A 99 1.96 2.10 -6.71
C TRP A 99 3.44 2.01 -6.32
N THR A 100 3.73 2.03 -5.02
CA THR A 100 5.12 2.07 -4.51
C THR A 100 5.38 1.09 -3.39
N GLN A 101 6.64 0.69 -3.24
CA GLN A 101 7.14 -0.09 -2.11
C GLN A 101 8.38 0.57 -1.51
N PRO A 102 8.25 1.39 -0.45
CA PRO A 102 9.42 1.91 0.27
C PRO A 102 10.18 0.78 0.97
N SER A 103 11.47 1.03 1.18
CA SER A 103 12.28 0.24 2.12
C SER A 103 12.02 0.70 3.55
N SER A 104 12.46 -0.11 4.50
CA SER A 104 12.42 0.20 5.93
C SER A 104 13.69 -0.31 6.59
N ARG A 105 14.12 0.35 7.65
CA ARG A 105 15.29 -0.07 8.45
C ARG A 105 14.88 -0.84 9.71
N LEU A 106 13.67 -0.62 10.20
CA LEU A 106 13.21 -1.15 11.49
C LEU A 106 11.89 -1.90 11.38
N ALA A 107 10.97 -1.42 10.55
CA ALA A 107 9.62 -1.97 10.44
C ALA A 107 9.59 -3.28 9.64
N LYS A 108 8.67 -4.17 10.03
CA LYS A 108 8.22 -5.25 9.15
C LYS A 108 7.37 -4.66 8.04
N LEU A 109 7.74 -4.95 6.80
CA LEU A 109 7.01 -4.48 5.63
C LEU A 109 5.93 -5.48 5.24
N VAL A 110 4.70 -4.99 5.14
CA VAL A 110 3.54 -5.73 4.62
C VAL A 110 3.01 -4.96 3.43
N THR A 111 2.52 -5.65 2.40
CA THR A 111 1.89 -4.98 1.26
C THR A 111 0.58 -5.64 0.91
N VAL A 112 -0.36 -4.84 0.41
CA VAL A 112 -1.55 -5.35 -0.27
C VAL A 112 -1.28 -5.39 -1.78
N VAL A 113 -1.65 -6.51 -2.42
CA VAL A 113 -1.65 -6.67 -3.88
C VAL A 113 -3.06 -7.07 -4.30
N HIS A 114 -3.68 -6.21 -5.10
CA HIS A 114 -5.06 -6.39 -5.57
C HIS A 114 -5.13 -7.38 -6.74
N ASP A 115 -4.28 -7.18 -7.74
CA ASP A 115 -4.16 -8.07 -8.91
C ASP A 115 -2.76 -7.98 -9.54
N LEU A 116 -2.52 -8.85 -10.52
CA LEU A 116 -1.32 -8.85 -11.37
C LEU A 116 -1.67 -8.59 -12.84
N SER A 117 -2.83 -7.96 -13.10
CA SER A 117 -3.30 -7.70 -14.46
C SER A 117 -2.31 -6.91 -15.32
N PRO A 118 -1.50 -5.94 -14.81
CA PRO A 118 -0.49 -5.26 -15.63
C PRO A 118 0.66 -6.18 -16.05
N LEU A 119 0.88 -7.30 -15.36
CA LEU A 119 1.89 -8.29 -15.72
C LEU A 119 1.31 -9.40 -16.61
N LYS A 120 0.06 -9.78 -16.38
CA LYS A 120 -0.64 -10.81 -17.17
C LYS A 120 -1.03 -10.32 -18.56
N PHE A 121 -1.53 -9.09 -18.65
CA PHE A 121 -2.05 -8.48 -19.87
C PHE A 121 -1.37 -7.13 -20.12
N PRO A 122 -0.04 -7.10 -20.31
CA PRO A 122 0.70 -5.85 -20.45
C PRO A 122 0.24 -5.00 -21.65
N GLN A 123 -0.32 -5.63 -22.69
CA GLN A 123 -0.89 -4.96 -23.87
C GLN A 123 -2.17 -4.17 -23.58
N GLU A 124 -2.88 -4.49 -22.50
CA GLU A 124 -4.12 -3.82 -22.08
C GLU A 124 -3.85 -2.63 -21.15
N HIS A 125 -2.59 -2.42 -20.79
CA HIS A 125 -2.17 -1.43 -19.80
C HIS A 125 -1.19 -0.43 -20.39
N HIS A 126 -1.23 0.80 -19.90
CA HIS A 126 -0.25 1.80 -20.30
C HIS A 126 1.17 1.34 -19.90
N PRO A 127 2.20 1.43 -20.77
CA PRO A 127 3.55 0.91 -20.49
C PRO A 127 4.16 1.42 -19.19
N LEU A 128 3.84 2.67 -18.83
CA LEU A 128 4.24 3.25 -17.53
C LEU A 128 3.73 2.40 -16.35
N ILE A 129 2.45 2.02 -16.36
CA ILE A 129 1.82 1.24 -15.28
C ILE A 129 2.48 -0.12 -15.18
N VAL A 130 2.66 -0.80 -16.32
CA VAL A 130 3.34 -2.11 -16.39
C VAL A 130 4.74 -2.02 -15.79
N ASN A 131 5.51 -1.01 -16.18
CA ASN A 131 6.89 -0.84 -15.71
C ASN A 131 6.97 -0.46 -14.22
N VAL A 132 6.05 0.36 -13.71
CA VAL A 132 5.96 0.67 -12.27
C VAL A 132 5.62 -0.58 -11.48
N HIS A 133 4.63 -1.36 -11.91
CA HIS A 133 4.22 -2.60 -11.26
C HIS A 133 5.35 -3.62 -11.21
N LYS A 134 6.06 -3.84 -12.32
CA LYS A 134 7.23 -4.74 -12.35
C LYS A 134 8.27 -4.34 -11.31
N ARG A 135 8.69 -3.07 -11.31
CA ARG A 135 9.69 -2.57 -10.33
C ARG A 135 9.21 -2.67 -8.89
N ARG A 136 7.94 -2.32 -8.64
CA ARG A 136 7.36 -2.43 -7.29
C ARG A 136 7.36 -3.89 -6.83
N LEU A 137 6.91 -4.82 -7.67
CA LEU A 137 6.84 -6.24 -7.32
C LEU A 137 8.23 -6.85 -7.08
N ASP A 138 9.26 -6.38 -7.80
CA ASP A 138 10.65 -6.74 -7.49
C ASP A 138 11.08 -6.29 -6.08
N LYS A 139 10.64 -5.11 -5.64
CA LYS A 139 10.88 -4.64 -4.26
C LYS A 139 10.06 -5.44 -3.26
N VAL A 140 8.79 -5.70 -3.55
CA VAL A 140 7.91 -6.50 -2.68
C VAL A 140 8.52 -7.87 -2.39
N LYS A 141 8.97 -8.59 -3.41
CA LYS A 141 9.59 -9.92 -3.26
C LYS A 141 10.84 -9.89 -2.36
N LYS A 142 11.61 -8.79 -2.40
CA LYS A 142 12.87 -8.66 -1.67
C LYS A 142 12.70 -8.14 -0.24
N LEU A 143 11.68 -7.31 0.00
CA LEU A 143 11.57 -6.50 1.21
C LEU A 143 10.39 -6.87 2.11
N CYS A 144 9.28 -7.38 1.55
CA CYS A 144 8.07 -7.61 2.32
C CYS A 144 8.16 -8.93 3.10
N SER A 145 7.81 -8.87 4.38
CA SER A 145 7.66 -10.04 5.25
C SER A 145 6.34 -10.78 5.03
N MET A 146 5.32 -10.08 4.51
CA MET A 146 4.01 -10.66 4.19
C MET A 146 3.35 -9.90 3.05
N ILE A 147 2.62 -10.62 2.21
CA ILE A 147 1.75 -10.07 1.17
C ILE A 147 0.31 -10.44 1.51
N ILE A 148 -0.56 -9.44 1.48
CA ILE A 148 -2.01 -9.60 1.57
C ILE A 148 -2.58 -9.48 0.16
N CYS A 149 -3.52 -10.35 -0.20
CA CYS A 149 -4.23 -10.23 -1.46
C CYS A 149 -5.72 -10.49 -1.29
N ASP A 150 -6.51 -9.93 -2.22
CA ASP A 150 -7.97 -9.87 -2.10
C ASP A 150 -8.67 -11.15 -2.56
N SER A 151 -7.95 -12.07 -3.21
CA SER A 151 -8.51 -13.29 -3.77
C SER A 151 -7.53 -14.45 -3.80
N LYS A 152 -8.06 -15.67 -3.94
CA LYS A 152 -7.26 -16.88 -4.18
C LYS A 152 -6.59 -16.85 -5.56
N ALA A 153 -7.24 -16.25 -6.55
CA ALA A 153 -6.65 -16.09 -7.89
C ALA A 153 -5.39 -15.21 -7.84
N THR A 154 -5.47 -14.05 -7.16
CA THR A 154 -4.31 -13.19 -6.94
C THR A 154 -3.21 -13.91 -6.16
N LYS A 155 -3.56 -14.75 -5.17
CA LYS A 155 -2.56 -15.58 -4.46
C LYS A 155 -1.85 -16.55 -5.42
N GLN A 156 -2.59 -17.26 -6.27
CA GLN A 156 -2.02 -18.18 -7.26
C GLN A 156 -1.08 -17.42 -8.20
N ASP A 157 -1.50 -16.26 -8.69
CA ASP A 157 -0.69 -15.42 -9.58
C ASP A 157 0.62 -14.96 -8.93
N LEU A 158 0.57 -14.55 -7.66
CA LEU A 158 1.76 -14.18 -6.90
C LEU A 158 2.75 -15.35 -6.76
N VAL A 159 2.24 -16.57 -6.58
CA VAL A 159 3.07 -17.76 -6.43
C VAL A 159 3.65 -18.18 -7.77
N GLU A 160 2.81 -18.33 -8.80
CA GLU A 160 3.20 -18.85 -10.11
C GLU A 160 4.04 -17.85 -10.91
N MET A 161 3.67 -16.57 -10.92
CA MET A 161 4.33 -15.57 -11.77
C MET A 161 5.55 -14.94 -11.09
N LEU A 162 5.53 -14.79 -9.77
CA LEU A 162 6.61 -14.11 -9.04
C LEU A 162 7.46 -15.06 -8.19
N GLY A 163 7.09 -16.35 -8.10
CA GLY A 163 7.82 -17.34 -7.31
C GLY A 163 7.84 -17.00 -5.81
N ILE A 164 6.75 -16.43 -5.30
CA ILE A 164 6.61 -16.07 -3.89
C ILE A 164 6.08 -17.30 -3.14
N SER A 165 6.69 -17.64 -2.00
CA SER A 165 6.24 -18.76 -1.18
C SER A 165 4.77 -18.57 -0.76
N GLU A 166 3.97 -19.64 -0.84
CA GLU A 166 2.58 -19.64 -0.40
C GLU A 166 2.40 -19.18 1.05
N SER A 167 3.37 -19.49 1.92
CA SER A 167 3.34 -19.10 3.33
C SER A 167 3.54 -17.60 3.54
N GLY A 168 4.12 -16.91 2.54
CA GLY A 168 4.30 -15.45 2.53
C GLY A 168 3.09 -14.68 2.02
N VAL A 169 2.03 -15.37 1.55
CA VAL A 169 0.84 -14.75 0.96
C VAL A 169 -0.42 -15.14 1.73
N LYS A 170 -1.12 -14.13 2.26
CA LYS A 170 -2.40 -14.30 2.96
C LYS A 170 -3.55 -13.71 2.15
N VAL A 171 -4.55 -14.54 1.88
CA VAL A 171 -5.81 -14.07 1.30
C VAL A 171 -6.64 -13.41 2.40
N VAL A 172 -6.99 -12.14 2.22
CA VAL A 172 -7.90 -11.38 3.07
C VAL A 172 -8.91 -10.70 2.15
N TYR A 173 -10.15 -11.19 2.15
CA TYR A 173 -11.18 -10.68 1.26
C TYR A 173 -11.56 -9.22 1.62
N PRO A 174 -11.83 -8.38 0.61
CA PRO A 174 -12.25 -7.00 0.82
C PRO A 174 -13.62 -6.95 1.50
N GLY A 175 -13.80 -5.98 2.40
CA GLY A 175 -15.07 -5.74 3.07
C GLY A 175 -16.07 -5.00 2.17
N GLY A 176 -17.18 -5.65 1.84
CA GLY A 176 -18.31 -5.01 1.17
C GLY A 176 -19.62 -5.74 1.44
N LYS A 177 -20.68 -4.99 1.75
CA LYS A 177 -22.04 -5.45 1.47
C LYS A 177 -22.27 -5.30 -0.03
N LEU A 178 -22.82 -6.34 -0.64
CA LEU A 178 -23.54 -6.23 -1.93
C LEU A 178 -24.69 -5.23 -1.78
#